data_AF-A0A1H3JH99-F1
#
_entry.id   AF-A0A1H3JH99-F1
#
_cell.length_a   1.000
_cell.length_b   1.000
_cell.length_c   1.000
_cell.angle_alpha   90.00
_cell.angle_beta   90.00
_cell.angle_gamma   90.00
#
_symmetry.space_group_name_H-M   'P 1'
#
loop_
_entity.id
_entity.type
_entity.pdbx_description
1 polymer ?
#
loop_
_entity_poly.entity_id
_entity_poly.type
_entity_poly.pdbx_seq_one_letter_code
_entity_poly.pdbx_strand_id
1 'polypeptide(L)' 'MTVRKTGRRRASTDPVPGSDPTPQATPEGTPVRASEDTDEAWGDRAPGAAEGPNDAQLRRDVPPHW' A
#
# COMPACT_ATOMS: atom_id res chain seq x y z
N MET A 1 -8.54 -17.75 17.79
CA MET A 1 -9.76 -17.06 17.31
C MET A 1 -10.14 -17.71 15.98
N THR A 2 -11.28 -18.37 15.89
CA THR A 2 -11.61 -19.24 14.74
C THR A 2 -12.56 -18.53 13.77
N VAL A 3 -12.10 -18.21 12.57
CA VAL A 3 -12.90 -17.54 11.53
C VAL A 3 -13.86 -18.56 10.89
N ARG A 4 -15.17 -18.32 10.96
CA ARG A 4 -16.19 -19.18 10.31
C ARG A 4 -16.46 -18.69 8.89
N LYS A 5 -16.17 -19.51 7.88
CA LYS A 5 -16.48 -19.24 6.46
C LYS A 5 -17.90 -19.70 6.11
N THR A 6 -18.82 -18.77 5.89
CA THR A 6 -20.16 -19.05 5.35
C THR A 6 -20.30 -18.46 3.94
N GLY A 7 -20.20 -19.29 2.90
CA GLY A 7 -20.44 -18.88 1.51
C GLY A 7 -19.92 -19.87 0.44
N ARG A 8 -20.63 -19.99 -0.69
CA ARG A 8 -20.28 -20.91 -1.79
C ARG A 8 -18.94 -20.52 -2.44
N ARG A 9 -17.91 -21.34 -2.15
CA ARG A 9 -16.64 -21.56 -2.87
C ARG A 9 -15.85 -20.31 -3.28
N ARG A 10 -15.21 -19.65 -2.30
CA ARG A 10 -13.87 -19.06 -2.52
C ARG A 10 -12.84 -20.02 -1.93
N ALA A 11 -11.89 -20.48 -2.74
CA ALA A 11 -10.76 -21.26 -2.25
C ALA A 11 -10.08 -20.49 -1.11
N SER A 12 -9.77 -21.17 0.00
CA SER A 12 -8.93 -20.65 1.07
C SER A 12 -7.61 -21.37 1.00
N THR A 13 -6.52 -20.65 1.19
CA THR A 13 -5.25 -21.25 1.61
C THR A 13 -5.09 -21.06 3.11
N ASP A 14 -4.33 -21.95 3.73
CA ASP A 14 -3.87 -21.75 5.10
C ASP A 14 -2.86 -20.59 5.14
N PRO A 15 -2.77 -19.83 6.25
CA PRO A 15 -1.72 -18.83 6.42
C PRO A 15 -0.33 -19.47 6.37
N VAL A 16 0.64 -18.77 5.79
CA VAL A 16 2.04 -19.20 5.76
C VAL A 16 2.61 -19.14 7.20
N PRO A 17 3.47 -20.08 7.64
CA PRO A 17 4.14 -19.99 8.94
C PRO A 17 4.84 -18.63 9.14
N GLY A 18 4.64 -18.02 10.31
CA GLY A 18 5.13 -16.67 10.61
C GLY A 18 4.19 -15.54 10.18
N SER A 19 3.04 -15.85 9.57
CA SER A 19 1.98 -14.86 9.36
C SER A 19 1.45 -14.31 10.69
N ASP A 20 1.06 -13.05 10.70
CA ASP A 20 0.37 -12.41 11.81
C ASP A 20 -0.94 -13.19 12.13
N PRO A 21 -1.13 -13.69 13.38
CA PRO A 21 -2.36 -14.37 13.78
C PRO A 21 -3.57 -13.43 13.89
N THR A 22 -3.34 -12.12 13.90
CA THR A 22 -4.34 -11.06 14.06
C THR A 22 -4.22 -10.01 12.95
N PRO A 23 -4.30 -10.40 11.66
CA PRO A 23 -4.19 -9.45 10.58
C PRO A 23 -5.32 -8.42 10.70
N GLN A 24 -5.02 -7.16 10.38
CA GLN A 24 -6.01 -6.10 10.42
C GLN A 24 -7.21 -6.45 9.53
N ALA A 25 -8.40 -6.57 10.14
CA ALA A 25 -9.63 -6.80 9.41
C ALA A 25 -10.08 -5.49 8.74
N THR A 26 -10.15 -5.48 7.42
CA THR A 26 -10.60 -4.32 6.61
C THR A 26 -12.05 -4.37 6.05
N PRO A 27 -13.04 -5.09 6.62
CA PRO A 27 -14.36 -5.11 5.99
C PRO A 27 -15.24 -3.86 6.24
N GLU A 28 -15.05 -3.07 7.31
CA GLU A 28 -15.96 -1.94 7.64
C GLU A 28 -15.31 -0.58 7.95
N GLY A 29 -13.99 -0.38 7.78
CA GLY A 29 -13.33 0.87 8.17
C GLY A 29 -12.02 1.20 7.46
N THR A 30 -11.57 2.46 7.62
CA THR A 30 -10.27 2.91 7.12
C THR A 30 -9.15 2.13 7.81
N PRO A 31 -8.24 1.49 7.07
CA PRO A 31 -7.13 0.76 7.68
C PRO A 31 -6.24 1.69 8.51
N VAL A 32 -5.72 1.20 9.63
CA VAL A 32 -4.66 1.92 10.34
C VAL A 32 -3.41 1.84 9.47
N ARG A 33 -2.97 3.01 9.00
CA ARG A 33 -1.74 3.17 8.22
C ARG A 33 -0.54 3.15 9.14
N ALA A 34 0.58 2.64 8.63
CA ALA A 34 1.87 2.82 9.30
C ALA A 34 2.23 4.30 9.37
N SER A 35 3.07 4.71 10.32
CA SER A 35 3.46 6.11 10.48
C SER A 35 4.17 6.70 9.25
N GLU A 36 4.84 5.85 8.47
CA GLU A 36 5.50 6.21 7.21
C GLU A 36 4.57 6.23 6.00
N ASP A 37 3.38 5.63 6.11
CA ASP A 37 2.40 5.47 5.04
C ASP A 37 1.55 6.74 4.89
N THR A 38 2.22 7.79 4.40
CA THR A 38 1.65 9.11 4.11
C THR A 38 1.37 9.24 2.62
N ASP A 39 0.34 10.01 2.25
CA ASP A 39 0.00 10.24 0.83
C ASP A 39 1.21 10.86 0.07
N GLU A 40 1.97 11.73 0.73
CA GLU A 40 3.21 12.31 0.18
C GLU A 40 4.27 11.24 -0.13
N ALA A 41 4.43 10.21 0.72
CA ALA A 41 5.37 9.12 0.48
C ALA A 41 5.01 8.27 -0.75
N TRP A 42 3.73 8.24 -1.13
CA TRP A 42 3.24 7.58 -2.33
C TRP A 42 3.23 8.45 -3.58
N GLY A 43 3.66 9.71 -3.46
CA GLY A 43 3.72 10.65 -4.58
C GLY A 43 2.43 11.41 -4.84
N ASP A 44 1.43 11.33 -3.95
CA ASP A 44 0.22 12.18 -3.98
C ASP A 44 0.55 13.61 -3.47
N ARG A 45 1.60 14.18 -4.06
CA ARG A 45 2.06 15.51 -3.72
C ARG A 45 1.23 16.55 -4.44
N ALA A 46 0.84 17.62 -3.72
CA ALA A 46 0.14 18.73 -4.34
C ALA A 46 0.97 19.31 -5.51
N PRO A 47 0.32 19.71 -6.61
CA PRO A 47 1.02 20.37 -7.72
C PRO A 47 1.71 21.63 -7.20
N GLY A 48 3.02 21.74 -7.46
CA GLY A 48 3.86 22.85 -6.98
C GLY A 48 4.50 22.63 -5.61
N ALA A 49 4.36 21.46 -5.00
CA ALA A 49 5.11 21.10 -3.79
C ALA A 49 6.63 21.11 -4.03
N ALA A 50 7.39 21.38 -2.96
CA ALA A 50 8.84 21.59 -3.00
C ALA A 50 9.56 20.38 -3.62
N GLU A 51 10.45 20.64 -4.58
CA GLU A 51 11.19 19.61 -5.31
C GLU A 51 11.99 18.71 -4.35
N GLY A 52 11.79 17.39 -4.46
CA GLY A 52 12.56 16.40 -3.72
C GLY A 52 14.03 16.38 -4.16
N PRO A 53 14.95 15.84 -3.34
CA PRO A 53 16.38 15.88 -3.62
C PRO A 53 16.80 15.28 -4.99
N ASN A 54 16.00 14.37 -5.55
CA ASN A 54 16.28 13.67 -6.81
C ASN A 54 15.39 14.13 -7.99
N ASP A 55 14.36 14.93 -7.75
CA ASP A 55 13.35 15.24 -8.76
C ASP A 55 13.95 16.00 -9.95
N ALA A 56 14.92 16.88 -9.70
CA ALA A 56 15.62 17.65 -10.74
C ALA A 56 16.43 16.75 -11.68
N GLN A 57 17.05 15.71 -11.12
CA GLN A 57 17.84 14.75 -11.90
C GLN A 57 16.93 13.85 -12.72
N LEU A 58 15.85 13.33 -12.13
CA LEU A 58 14.85 12.52 -12.84
C LEU A 58 14.24 13.25 -14.05
N ARG A 59 13.97 14.56 -13.92
CA ARG A 59 13.44 15.38 -15.04
C ARG A 59 14.44 15.55 -16.18
N ARG A 60 15.74 15.61 -15.86
CA ARG A 60 16.82 15.71 -16.87
C ARG A 60 17.06 14.37 -17.56
N ASP A 61 16.90 13.29 -16.81
CA ASP A 61 17.21 11.93 -17.25
C ASP A 61 16.02 11.25 -17.96
N VAL A 62 14.93 11.98 -18.24
CA VAL A 62 13.78 11.45 -19.01
C VAL A 62 14.27 11.05 -20.41
N PRO A 63 14.24 9.75 -20.77
CA PRO A 63 14.67 9.31 -22.08
C PRO A 63 13.77 9.89 -23.18
N PRO A 64 14.30 10.13 -24.39
CA PRO A 64 13.46 10.49 -25.52
C PRO A 64 12.41 9.40 -25.77
N HIS A 65 11.15 9.80 -25.93
CA HIS A 65 10.08 8.91 -26.38
C HIS A 65 10.18 8.80 -27.90
N TRP A 66 10.55 7.63 -28.40
CA TRP A 66 10.59 7.28 -29.83
C TRP A 66 9.67 6.10 -30.10
#